data_AF-A0A0R2RP89-F1
#
_entry.id   AF-A0A0R2RP89-F1
#
_cell.length_a   1.000
_cell.length_b   1.000
_cell.length_c   1.000
_cell.angle_alpha   90.00
_cell.angle_beta   90.00
_cell.angle_gamma   90.00
#
_symmetry.space_group_name_H-M   'P 1'
#
loop_
_entity.id
_entity.type
_entity.pdbx_description
1 polymer ?
#
loop_
_entity_poly.entity_id
_entity_poly.type
_entity_poly.pdbx_seq_one_letter_code
_entity_poly.pdbx_strand_id
1 'polypeptide(L)'
;PVNKNKFLIKNTNFFYKNLEKEILFVNKILNYDLYYDLEKKLNILMGQGEIFNIPYQIDIENNNEEKKLYLKILSKIIKTSIENKFDYSKEPKIGFIKFTFNNKDIASNYELTNDTFKFSNNKNQDNYKFNGIIDFKPFYLSADFNLESINFENIFRENSFVLELLKSEILNNENINLDIGLMFNNSEQNDDLKNIDIKLKIEEGLIYLKGSKLNWINAVQIELLNSAIYIDQNNIGINGSLKIDISKIDDVYSYFQTGSKYRAEFSNLNLDFNYDFNKKQITFENIVIDQVSNQNVSKFFDEFNKQNKLIENKVNFKKLMNDFFKIYAG
;
A
#
# COMPACT_ATOMS: atom_id res chain seq x y z
N PRO A 1 21.77 -47.34 -0.83
CA PRO A 1 20.93 -46.28 -0.21
C PRO A 1 20.68 -45.15 -1.21
N VAL A 2 19.42 -44.83 -1.47
CA VAL A 2 18.98 -43.89 -2.54
C VAL A 2 19.45 -42.45 -2.28
N ASN A 3 19.81 -42.11 -1.04
CA ASN A 3 20.32 -40.78 -0.66
C ASN A 3 21.75 -40.89 -0.09
N LYS A 4 22.69 -40.06 -0.58
CA LYS A 4 24.06 -39.92 -0.05
C LYS A 4 24.23 -38.62 0.73
N ASN A 5 25.16 -38.62 1.68
CA ASN A 5 25.60 -37.43 2.44
C ASN A 5 24.47 -36.70 3.18
N LYS A 6 23.58 -37.46 3.84
CA LYS A 6 22.50 -36.88 4.65
C LYS A 6 23.08 -36.14 5.86
N PHE A 7 22.79 -34.85 5.96
CA PHE A 7 23.13 -33.99 7.09
C PHE A 7 21.84 -33.53 7.79
N LEU A 8 21.85 -33.58 9.12
CA LEU A 8 20.69 -33.29 9.97
C LEU A 8 21.03 -32.11 10.89
N ILE A 9 20.21 -31.07 10.86
CA ILE A 9 20.27 -29.95 11.81
C ILE A 9 19.01 -30.01 12.66
N LYS A 10 19.15 -30.00 13.99
CA LYS A 10 18.00 -30.07 14.91
C LYS A 10 18.19 -29.09 16.06
N ASN A 11 17.09 -28.50 16.52
CA ASN A 11 17.02 -27.67 17.73
C ASN A 11 18.17 -26.64 17.82
N THR A 12 18.40 -25.89 16.74
CA THR A 12 19.52 -24.96 16.60
C THR A 12 19.02 -23.57 16.25
N ASN A 13 19.69 -22.52 16.73
CA ASN A 13 19.37 -21.14 16.36
C ASN A 13 20.40 -20.60 15.36
N PHE A 14 19.91 -20.05 14.25
CA PHE A 14 20.71 -19.30 13.29
C PHE A 14 20.54 -17.81 13.56
N PHE A 15 21.65 -17.11 13.77
CA PHE A 15 21.68 -15.68 14.07
C PHE A 15 22.12 -14.92 12.82
N TYR A 16 21.23 -14.10 12.25
CA TYR A 16 21.52 -13.27 11.09
C TYR A 16 21.99 -11.92 11.57
N LYS A 17 23.19 -11.50 11.12
CA LYS A 17 23.85 -10.29 11.61
C LYS A 17 24.16 -9.32 10.49
N ASN A 18 24.15 -8.02 10.81
CA ASN A 18 24.68 -7.00 9.89
C ASN A 18 26.22 -6.98 9.91
N LEU A 19 26.83 -6.08 9.12
CA LEU A 19 28.28 -5.92 9.05
C LEU A 19 28.90 -5.51 10.39
N GLU A 20 28.14 -4.86 11.26
CA GLU A 20 28.53 -4.43 12.61
C GLU A 20 28.31 -5.53 13.67
N LYS A 21 27.90 -6.73 13.25
CA LYS A 21 27.60 -7.92 14.08
C LYS A 21 26.36 -7.78 14.97
N GLU A 22 25.54 -6.75 14.76
CA GLU A 22 24.23 -6.65 15.40
C GLU A 22 23.30 -7.72 14.85
N ILE A 23 22.51 -8.35 15.73
CA ILE A 23 21.57 -9.39 15.35
C ILE A 23 20.33 -8.73 14.74
N LEU A 24 20.10 -9.00 13.45
CA LEU A 24 18.92 -8.54 12.72
C LEU A 24 17.69 -9.40 13.06
N PHE A 25 17.86 -10.73 13.00
CA PHE A 25 16.82 -11.67 13.41
C PHE A 25 17.42 -13.03 13.76
N VAL A 26 16.62 -13.83 14.47
CA VAL A 26 16.94 -15.20 14.84
C VAL A 26 15.99 -16.14 14.13
N ASN A 27 16.55 -17.16 13.48
CA ASN A 27 15.79 -18.26 12.93
C ASN A 27 16.03 -19.52 13.77
N LYS A 28 14.98 -20.03 14.42
CA LYS A 28 15.04 -21.26 15.21
C LYS A 28 14.76 -22.45 14.29
N ILE A 29 15.76 -23.29 14.06
CA ILE A 29 15.65 -24.52 13.28
C ILE A 29 15.17 -25.64 14.19
N LEU A 30 13.97 -26.16 13.92
CA LEU A 30 13.43 -27.34 14.63
C LEU A 30 14.05 -28.61 14.03
N ASN A 31 13.95 -28.76 12.71
CA ASN A 31 14.67 -29.77 11.96
C ASN A 31 14.96 -29.27 10.54
N TYR A 32 16.14 -29.59 10.01
CA TYR A 32 16.44 -29.58 8.59
C TYR A 32 17.13 -30.89 8.20
N ASP A 33 16.64 -31.46 7.12
CA ASP A 33 17.19 -32.62 6.44
C ASP A 33 17.82 -32.14 5.12
N LEU A 34 19.15 -32.22 5.03
CA LEU A 34 19.90 -31.88 3.82
C LEU A 34 20.48 -33.16 3.23
N TYR A 35 20.29 -33.40 1.93
CA TYR A 35 20.87 -34.57 1.28
C TYR A 35 20.96 -34.39 -0.24
N TYR A 36 21.77 -35.24 -0.88
CA TYR A 36 21.81 -35.33 -2.33
C TYR A 36 20.96 -36.51 -2.82
N ASP A 37 19.97 -36.22 -3.66
CA ASP A 37 19.14 -37.19 -4.35
C ASP A 37 19.86 -37.64 -5.64
N LEU A 38 20.29 -38.90 -5.68
CA LEU A 38 21.06 -39.44 -6.80
C LEU A 38 20.22 -39.66 -8.06
N GLU A 39 18.95 -40.00 -7.91
CA GLU A 39 18.06 -40.30 -9.04
C GLU A 39 17.67 -39.02 -9.76
N LYS A 40 17.34 -37.97 -8.99
CA LYS A 40 16.97 -36.67 -9.53
C LYS A 40 18.16 -35.75 -9.80
N LYS A 41 19.34 -36.09 -9.26
CA LYS A 41 20.55 -35.24 -9.24
C LYS A 41 20.32 -33.87 -8.59
N LEU A 42 19.61 -33.86 -7.47
CA LEU A 42 19.22 -32.63 -6.76
C LEU A 42 19.87 -32.56 -5.38
N ASN A 43 20.28 -31.36 -4.97
CA ASN A 43 20.48 -31.06 -3.56
C ASN A 43 19.13 -30.68 -2.96
N ILE A 44 18.72 -31.40 -1.93
CA ILE A 44 17.44 -31.21 -1.26
C ILE A 44 17.69 -30.70 0.15
N LEU A 45 16.95 -29.66 0.54
CA LEU A 45 16.77 -29.24 1.93
C LEU A 45 15.28 -29.25 2.23
N MET A 46 14.88 -30.00 3.25
CA MET A 46 13.51 -29.99 3.75
C MET A 46 13.52 -29.75 5.24
N GLY A 47 12.53 -29.04 5.77
CA GLY A 47 12.28 -29.05 7.20
C GLY A 47 11.43 -27.89 7.69
N GLN A 48 11.63 -27.57 8.96
CA GLN A 48 10.77 -26.64 9.69
C GLN A 48 11.57 -25.80 10.67
N GLY A 49 11.13 -24.57 10.83
CA GLY A 49 11.70 -23.62 11.77
C GLY A 49 10.71 -22.56 12.18
N GLU A 50 11.23 -21.53 12.82
CA GLU A 50 10.47 -20.40 13.35
C GLU A 50 11.28 -19.12 13.21
N ILE A 51 10.67 -18.09 12.61
CA ILE A 51 11.21 -16.73 12.52
C ILE A 51 10.16 -15.79 13.10
N PHE A 52 10.54 -14.87 14.00
CA PHE A 52 9.62 -13.96 14.70
C PHE A 52 8.43 -14.66 15.38
N ASN A 53 8.66 -15.84 15.96
CA ASN A 53 7.63 -16.71 16.53
C ASN A 53 6.57 -17.19 15.50
N ILE A 54 6.86 -17.08 14.21
CA ILE A 54 6.03 -17.60 13.11
C ILE A 54 6.67 -18.91 12.62
N PRO A 55 6.03 -20.07 12.83
CA PRO A 55 6.53 -21.34 12.36
C PRO A 55 6.32 -21.44 10.84
N TYR A 56 7.28 -22.08 10.19
CA TYR A 56 7.26 -22.34 8.75
C TYR A 56 7.78 -23.73 8.42
N GLN A 57 7.35 -24.23 7.27
CA GLN A 57 7.95 -25.37 6.57
C GLN A 57 8.67 -24.84 5.34
N ILE A 58 9.81 -25.42 5.02
CA ILE A 58 10.64 -25.06 3.87
C ILE A 58 11.06 -26.31 3.12
N ASP A 59 10.93 -26.27 1.79
CA ASP A 59 11.45 -27.25 0.87
C ASP A 59 12.27 -26.51 -0.20
N ILE A 60 13.51 -26.96 -0.42
CA ILE A 60 14.42 -26.43 -1.43
C ILE A 60 14.94 -27.59 -2.25
N GLU A 61 14.84 -27.46 -3.57
CA GLU A 61 15.44 -28.37 -4.53
C GLU A 61 16.37 -27.57 -5.43
N ASN A 62 17.65 -27.91 -5.46
CA ASN A 62 18.64 -27.20 -6.25
C ASN A 62 19.42 -28.15 -7.18
N ASN A 63 19.30 -27.91 -8.48
CA ASN A 63 20.08 -28.55 -9.52
C ASN A 63 21.30 -27.67 -9.86
N ASN A 64 22.49 -28.08 -9.39
CA ASN A 64 23.74 -27.34 -9.64
C ASN A 64 24.20 -27.44 -11.10
N GLU A 65 23.85 -28.51 -11.82
CA GLU A 65 24.24 -28.71 -13.23
C GLU A 65 23.42 -27.78 -14.14
N GLU A 66 22.09 -27.78 -13.98
CA GLU A 66 21.18 -26.92 -14.73
C GLU A 66 21.14 -25.48 -14.22
N LYS A 67 21.70 -25.23 -13.02
CA LYS A 67 21.65 -23.94 -12.33
C LYS A 67 20.21 -23.46 -12.10
N LYS A 68 19.36 -24.34 -11.58
CA LYS A 68 17.96 -24.07 -11.26
C LYS A 68 17.64 -24.44 -9.82
N LEU A 69 16.86 -23.58 -9.17
CA LEU A 69 16.42 -23.74 -7.79
C LEU A 69 14.90 -23.63 -7.70
N TYR A 70 14.28 -24.56 -7.00
CA TYR A 70 12.91 -24.47 -6.53
C TYR A 70 12.91 -24.28 -5.02
N LEU A 71 12.12 -23.32 -4.55
CA LEU A 71 11.91 -23.03 -3.14
C LEU A 71 10.41 -23.02 -2.87
N LYS A 72 10.01 -23.67 -1.79
CA LYS A 72 8.67 -23.59 -1.24
C LYS A 72 8.76 -23.26 0.25
N ILE A 73 8.06 -22.23 0.69
CA ILE A 73 7.89 -21.88 2.09
C ILE A 73 6.39 -21.88 2.39
N LEU A 74 5.98 -22.48 3.50
CA LEU A 74 4.60 -22.50 3.96
C LEU A 74 4.55 -22.10 5.43
N SER A 75 3.71 -21.13 5.77
CA SER A 75 3.31 -20.87 7.15
C SER A 75 1.79 -20.96 7.29
N LYS A 76 1.34 -21.93 8.09
CA LYS A 76 -0.09 -22.11 8.38
C LYS A 76 -0.64 -21.01 9.29
N ILE A 77 0.18 -20.45 10.18
CA ILE A 77 -0.24 -19.41 11.13
C ILE A 77 -0.68 -18.15 10.40
N ILE A 78 0.16 -17.67 9.48
CA ILE A 78 -0.16 -16.48 8.66
C ILE A 78 -0.83 -16.85 7.33
N LYS A 79 -1.30 -18.10 7.17
CA LYS A 79 -2.00 -18.61 5.96
C LYS A 79 -1.32 -18.21 4.65
N THR A 80 0.00 -18.33 4.62
CA THR A 80 0.86 -17.85 3.53
C THR A 80 1.69 -18.99 2.97
N SER A 81 1.81 -19.07 1.64
CA SER A 81 2.85 -19.86 0.97
C SER A 81 3.57 -19.08 -0.11
N ILE A 82 4.86 -19.35 -0.25
CA ILE A 82 5.74 -18.77 -1.26
C ILE A 82 6.32 -19.92 -2.06
N GLU A 83 6.13 -19.91 -3.37
CA GLU A 83 6.80 -20.82 -4.29
C GLU A 83 7.66 -19.99 -5.25
N ASN A 84 8.92 -20.36 -5.39
CA ASN A 84 9.87 -19.66 -6.24
C ASN A 84 10.60 -20.66 -7.15
N LYS A 85 10.64 -20.36 -8.43
CA LYS A 85 11.45 -21.05 -9.44
C LYS A 85 12.50 -20.05 -9.92
N PHE A 86 13.77 -20.38 -9.73
CA PHE A 86 14.89 -19.49 -10.02
C PHE A 86 15.86 -20.16 -10.97
N ASP A 87 16.17 -19.49 -12.08
CA ASP A 87 17.18 -19.88 -13.05
C ASP A 87 18.36 -18.91 -12.94
N TYR A 88 19.48 -19.43 -12.43
CA TYR A 88 20.73 -18.71 -12.25
C TYR A 88 21.79 -19.16 -13.27
N SER A 89 21.37 -19.69 -14.41
CA SER A 89 22.27 -20.14 -15.48
C SER A 89 22.88 -19.00 -16.29
N LYS A 90 22.22 -17.84 -16.34
CA LYS A 90 22.57 -16.65 -17.12
C LYS A 90 22.35 -15.36 -16.32
N GLU A 91 22.87 -14.26 -16.85
CA GLU A 91 22.61 -12.90 -16.38
C GLU A 91 21.74 -12.14 -17.41
N PRO A 92 20.72 -11.35 -17.00
CA PRO A 92 20.18 -11.32 -15.64
C PRO A 92 19.61 -12.69 -15.24
N LYS A 93 19.71 -13.03 -13.95
CA LYS A 93 19.08 -14.24 -13.42
C LYS A 93 17.57 -14.05 -13.47
N ILE A 94 16.83 -15.08 -13.83
CA ILE A 94 15.39 -14.96 -14.01
C ILE A 94 14.67 -15.88 -13.05
N GLY A 95 13.43 -15.53 -12.73
CA GLY A 95 12.60 -16.46 -11.99
C GLY A 95 11.14 -16.14 -12.04
N PHE A 96 10.39 -17.03 -11.40
CA PHE A 96 8.95 -16.95 -11.22
C PHE A 96 8.66 -17.14 -9.74
N ILE A 97 7.96 -16.19 -9.15
CA ILE A 97 7.48 -16.27 -7.77
C ILE A 97 5.96 -16.33 -7.76
N LYS A 98 5.41 -17.19 -6.91
CA LYS A 98 4.00 -17.29 -6.60
C LYS A 98 3.84 -17.13 -5.10
N PHE A 99 3.13 -16.09 -4.70
CA PHE A 99 2.74 -15.79 -3.34
C PHE A 99 1.26 -16.12 -3.18
N THR A 100 0.91 -16.95 -2.20
CA THR A 100 -0.47 -17.27 -1.84
C THR A 100 -0.75 -16.75 -0.44
N PHE A 101 -1.78 -15.92 -0.29
CA PHE A 101 -2.24 -15.42 1.00
C PHE A 101 -3.76 -15.53 1.08
N ASN A 102 -4.27 -16.19 2.13
CA ASN A 102 -5.71 -16.42 2.29
C ASN A 102 -6.38 -16.98 1.01
N ASN A 103 -5.76 -17.99 0.39
CA ASN A 103 -6.20 -18.63 -0.85
C ASN A 103 -6.26 -17.71 -2.08
N LYS A 104 -5.69 -16.50 -2.01
CA LYS A 104 -5.48 -15.63 -3.18
C LYS A 104 -4.04 -15.75 -3.65
N ASP A 105 -3.87 -15.99 -4.94
CA ASP A 105 -2.57 -16.13 -5.58
C ASP A 105 -2.17 -14.84 -6.26
N ILE A 106 -0.93 -14.41 -6.03
CA ILE A 106 -0.21 -13.36 -6.75
C ILE A 106 1.03 -13.99 -7.34
N ALA A 107 1.25 -13.83 -8.64
CA ALA A 107 2.39 -14.42 -9.32
C ALA A 107 3.12 -13.38 -10.16
N SER A 108 4.45 -13.49 -10.21
CA SER A 108 5.30 -12.55 -10.93
C SER A 108 6.49 -13.26 -11.54
N ASN A 109 6.87 -12.85 -12.75
CA ASN A 109 8.22 -13.09 -13.25
C ASN A 109 9.14 -11.98 -12.75
N TYR A 110 10.40 -12.32 -12.50
CA TYR A 110 11.41 -11.35 -12.11
C TYR A 110 12.74 -11.55 -12.83
N GLU A 111 13.49 -10.47 -12.93
CA GLU A 111 14.89 -10.43 -13.34
C GLU A 111 15.72 -9.89 -12.17
N LEU A 112 16.81 -10.58 -11.84
CA LEU A 112 17.72 -10.24 -10.77
C LEU A 112 19.13 -10.05 -11.34
N THR A 113 19.70 -8.89 -11.07
CA THR A 113 21.11 -8.57 -11.32
C THR A 113 21.82 -8.31 -9.99
N ASN A 114 23.09 -7.91 -10.04
CA ASN A 114 23.82 -7.50 -8.84
C ASN A 114 23.27 -6.21 -8.22
N ASP A 115 22.64 -5.35 -9.02
CA ASP A 115 22.25 -3.99 -8.61
C ASP A 115 20.74 -3.80 -8.55
N THR A 116 19.98 -4.61 -9.29
CA THR A 116 18.52 -4.42 -9.47
C THR A 116 17.73 -5.72 -9.39
N PHE A 117 16.50 -5.61 -8.90
CA PHE A 117 15.45 -6.62 -8.98
C PHE A 117 14.23 -6.04 -9.69
N LYS A 118 13.94 -6.52 -10.90
CA LYS A 118 12.78 -6.11 -11.69
C LYS A 118 11.71 -7.18 -11.60
N PHE A 119 10.45 -6.80 -11.43
CA PHE A 119 9.34 -7.73 -11.34
C PHE A 119 8.13 -7.24 -12.14
N SER A 120 7.34 -8.18 -12.62
CA SER A 120 6.07 -7.88 -13.30
C SER A 120 5.16 -9.09 -13.36
N ASN A 121 3.85 -8.88 -13.51
CA ASN A 121 2.89 -9.93 -13.87
C ASN A 121 2.33 -9.68 -15.29
N ASN A 122 3.16 -9.89 -16.31
CA ASN A 122 2.76 -9.70 -17.72
C ASN A 122 1.76 -10.74 -18.26
N LYS A 123 1.21 -11.63 -17.43
CA LYS A 123 0.14 -12.54 -17.85
C LYS A 123 -1.20 -11.85 -17.64
N ASN A 124 -2.11 -11.98 -18.61
CA ASN A 124 -3.50 -11.53 -18.51
C ASN A 124 -4.18 -12.15 -17.27
N GLN A 125 -4.01 -11.50 -16.12
CA GLN A 125 -4.83 -11.71 -14.95
C GLN A 125 -5.82 -10.55 -14.98
N ASP A 126 -7.10 -10.86 -15.15
CA ASP A 126 -8.13 -9.85 -15.41
C ASP A 126 -8.27 -8.84 -14.27
N ASN A 127 -7.80 -9.18 -13.06
CA ASN A 127 -8.10 -8.42 -11.84
C ASN A 127 -6.93 -7.56 -11.33
N TYR A 128 -5.70 -7.79 -11.80
CA TYR A 128 -4.54 -6.99 -11.39
C TYR A 128 -3.36 -7.06 -12.36
N LYS A 129 -2.70 -5.93 -12.57
CA LYS A 129 -1.42 -5.80 -13.28
C LYS A 129 -0.46 -4.98 -12.45
N PHE A 130 0.81 -5.34 -12.46
CA PHE A 130 1.85 -4.60 -11.79
C PHE A 130 3.21 -4.82 -12.45
N ASN A 131 4.06 -3.84 -12.28
CA ASN A 131 5.47 -3.91 -12.58
C ASN A 131 6.24 -3.08 -11.56
N GLY A 132 7.54 -3.31 -11.47
CA GLY A 132 8.39 -2.49 -10.65
C GLY A 132 9.85 -2.89 -10.71
N ILE A 133 10.67 -2.06 -10.08
CA ILE A 133 12.11 -2.21 -9.97
C ILE A 133 12.53 -1.82 -8.56
N ILE A 134 13.43 -2.62 -8.00
CA ILE A 134 14.17 -2.30 -6.78
C ILE A 134 15.62 -2.12 -7.18
N ASP A 135 16.19 -0.94 -6.94
CA ASP A 135 17.62 -0.72 -6.94
C ASP A 135 18.15 -1.01 -5.52
N PHE A 136 19.24 -1.75 -5.40
CA PHE A 136 19.79 -2.12 -4.11
C PHE A 136 20.68 -1.04 -3.49
N LYS A 137 21.35 -0.24 -4.33
CA LYS A 137 22.31 0.80 -3.91
C LYS A 137 22.27 2.03 -4.83
N PRO A 138 21.81 3.20 -4.33
CA PRO A 138 21.04 3.36 -3.09
C PRO A 138 19.74 2.54 -3.15
N PHE A 139 19.13 2.26 -1.99
CA PHE A 139 17.86 1.55 -1.98
C PHE A 139 16.77 2.45 -2.57
N TYR A 140 16.13 1.98 -3.64
CA TYR A 140 15.01 2.66 -4.29
C TYR A 140 14.02 1.63 -4.81
N LEU A 141 12.73 1.79 -4.54
CA LEU A 141 11.65 0.99 -5.14
C LEU A 141 10.78 1.90 -5.98
N SER A 142 10.60 1.57 -7.26
CA SER A 142 9.55 2.15 -8.09
C SER A 142 8.61 1.05 -8.59
N ALA A 143 7.31 1.24 -8.43
CA ALA A 143 6.33 0.25 -8.85
C ALA A 143 4.96 0.86 -9.18
N ASP A 144 4.31 0.32 -10.21
CA ASP A 144 2.93 0.66 -10.54
C ASP A 144 2.04 -0.57 -10.37
N PHE A 145 0.88 -0.37 -9.76
CA PHE A 145 -0.15 -1.38 -9.57
C PHE A 145 -1.45 -0.87 -10.16
N ASN A 146 -2.03 -1.64 -11.08
CA ASN A 146 -3.37 -1.47 -11.60
C ASN A 146 -4.25 -2.59 -11.03
N LEU A 147 -5.21 -2.22 -10.20
CA LEU A 147 -6.04 -3.12 -9.42
C LEU A 147 -7.51 -2.85 -9.76
N GLU A 148 -8.35 -3.90 -9.74
CA GLU A 148 -9.77 -3.75 -10.06
C GLU A 148 -10.48 -2.81 -9.07
N SER A 149 -10.33 -3.08 -7.77
CA SER A 149 -11.04 -2.39 -6.70
C SER A 149 -10.17 -2.17 -5.47
N ILE A 150 -10.53 -1.15 -4.68
CA ILE A 150 -9.96 -0.90 -3.34
C ILE A 150 -11.02 -0.99 -2.26
N ASN A 151 -10.63 -1.52 -1.11
CA ASN A 151 -11.42 -1.53 0.11
C ASN A 151 -10.79 -0.58 1.14
N PHE A 152 -11.21 0.70 1.16
CA PHE A 152 -10.63 1.70 2.06
C PHE A 152 -10.85 1.41 3.55
N GLU A 153 -11.98 0.79 3.91
CA GLU A 153 -12.23 0.36 5.30
C GLU A 153 -11.16 -0.61 5.79
N ASN A 154 -10.72 -1.58 4.98
CA ASN A 154 -9.66 -2.50 5.35
C ASN A 154 -8.29 -1.81 5.54
N ILE A 155 -8.08 -0.67 4.89
CA ILE A 155 -6.84 0.11 4.95
C ILE A 155 -6.83 1.03 6.18
N PHE A 156 -7.94 1.71 6.46
CA PHE A 156 -8.01 2.76 7.49
C PHE A 156 -8.76 2.36 8.77
N ARG A 157 -9.22 1.11 8.90
CA ARG A 157 -9.77 0.60 10.16
C ARG A 157 -8.70 0.60 11.25
N GLU A 158 -9.12 0.87 12.49
CA GLU A 158 -8.27 0.69 13.67
C GLU A 158 -7.57 -0.68 13.66
N ASN A 159 -6.27 -0.67 13.95
CA ASN A 159 -5.38 -1.83 13.93
C ASN A 159 -5.28 -2.53 12.56
N SER A 160 -5.54 -1.81 11.45
CA SER A 160 -5.22 -2.32 10.12
C SER A 160 -3.71 -2.48 9.95
N PHE A 161 -3.30 -3.42 9.10
CA PHE A 161 -1.88 -3.63 8.80
C PHE A 161 -1.21 -2.35 8.28
N VAL A 162 -1.89 -1.57 7.44
CA VAL A 162 -1.33 -0.33 6.87
C VAL A 162 -1.14 0.73 7.95
N LEU A 163 -2.12 0.95 8.82
CA LEU A 163 -1.98 1.92 9.90
C LEU A 163 -0.92 1.49 10.92
N GLU A 164 -0.85 0.21 11.28
CA GLU A 164 0.19 -0.30 12.17
C GLU A 164 1.58 -0.23 11.54
N LEU A 165 1.71 -0.46 10.23
CA LEU A 165 2.97 -0.27 9.50
C LEU A 165 3.41 1.19 9.53
N LEU A 166 2.50 2.14 9.29
CA LEU A 166 2.82 3.57 9.37
C LEU A 166 3.22 3.97 10.80
N LYS A 167 2.43 3.59 11.82
CA LYS A 167 2.73 3.87 13.24
C LYS A 167 4.05 3.27 13.72
N SER A 168 4.53 2.19 13.09
CA SER A 168 5.82 1.61 13.44
C SER A 168 7.01 2.50 13.06
N GLU A 169 6.77 3.54 12.26
CA GLU A 169 7.77 4.46 11.71
C GLU A 169 8.87 3.75 10.88
N ILE A 170 8.70 2.45 10.56
CA ILE A 170 9.69 1.71 9.77
C ILE A 170 9.88 2.29 8.37
N LEU A 171 8.84 2.95 7.86
CA LEU A 171 8.84 3.65 6.58
C LEU A 171 9.46 5.06 6.67
N ASN A 172 9.63 5.61 7.87
CA ASN A 172 10.23 6.92 8.13
C ASN A 172 11.77 6.86 8.22
N ASN A 173 12.39 5.96 7.44
CA ASN A 173 13.84 5.82 7.39
C ASN A 173 14.40 6.62 6.20
N GLU A 174 15.42 7.46 6.44
CA GLU A 174 16.07 8.26 5.40
C GLU A 174 16.73 7.43 4.28
N ASN A 175 17.02 6.15 4.53
CA ASN A 175 17.59 5.23 3.54
C ASN A 175 16.52 4.50 2.71
N ILE A 176 15.24 4.73 2.98
CA ILE A 176 14.13 4.16 2.23
C ILE A 176 13.59 5.22 1.28
N ASN A 177 13.74 4.98 -0.02
CA ASN A 177 13.14 5.81 -1.06
C ASN A 177 12.17 4.95 -1.89
N LEU A 178 10.92 5.37 -1.99
CA LEU A 178 9.87 4.65 -2.73
C LEU A 178 9.09 5.61 -3.64
N ASP A 179 8.67 5.13 -4.80
CA ASP A 179 7.70 5.78 -5.70
C ASP A 179 6.70 4.73 -6.21
N ILE A 180 5.50 4.73 -5.63
CA ILE A 180 4.48 3.71 -5.87
C ILE A 180 3.21 4.37 -6.41
N GLY A 181 2.79 3.96 -7.61
CA GLY A 181 1.49 4.27 -8.19
C GLY A 181 0.48 3.15 -7.93
N LEU A 182 -0.69 3.47 -7.38
CA LEU A 182 -1.81 2.54 -7.21
C LEU A 182 -3.03 3.08 -7.94
N MET A 183 -3.42 2.42 -9.03
CA MET A 183 -4.61 2.74 -9.80
C MET A 183 -5.72 1.72 -9.51
N PHE A 184 -6.91 2.22 -9.20
CA PHE A 184 -8.12 1.42 -8.98
C PHE A 184 -9.26 1.93 -9.86
N ASN A 185 -10.00 1.00 -10.48
CA ASN A 185 -11.15 1.39 -11.29
C ASN A 185 -12.30 1.90 -10.41
N ASN A 186 -12.54 1.26 -9.26
CA ASN A 186 -13.63 1.61 -8.34
C ASN A 186 -13.28 1.33 -6.86
N SER A 187 -14.14 1.82 -5.96
CA SER A 187 -14.13 1.50 -4.54
C SER A 187 -15.17 0.42 -4.24
N GLU A 188 -14.80 -0.64 -3.51
CA GLU A 188 -15.73 -1.73 -3.14
C GLU A 188 -16.91 -1.24 -2.28
N GLN A 189 -16.67 -0.23 -1.45
CA GLN A 189 -17.70 0.32 -0.57
C GLN A 189 -18.56 1.41 -1.19
N ASN A 190 -18.12 2.00 -2.31
CA ASN A 190 -18.73 3.22 -2.80
C ASN A 190 -18.65 3.35 -4.32
N ASP A 191 -19.75 2.98 -4.98
CA ASP A 191 -19.93 3.11 -6.44
C ASP A 191 -19.84 4.55 -6.94
N ASP A 192 -19.93 5.54 -6.04
CA ASP A 192 -19.76 6.95 -6.37
C ASP A 192 -18.27 7.30 -6.60
N LEU A 193 -17.32 6.52 -6.08
CA LEU A 193 -15.87 6.76 -6.23
C LEU A 193 -15.29 5.88 -7.32
N LYS A 194 -14.68 6.51 -8.34
CA LYS A 194 -14.15 5.86 -9.53
C LYS A 194 -12.78 6.41 -9.89
N ASN A 195 -12.01 5.65 -10.65
CA ASN A 195 -10.69 6.04 -11.18
C ASN A 195 -9.81 6.66 -10.08
N ILE A 196 -9.54 5.88 -9.04
CA ILE A 196 -8.74 6.31 -7.89
C ILE A 196 -7.28 6.05 -8.24
N ASP A 197 -6.47 7.11 -8.25
CA ASP A 197 -5.02 7.08 -8.46
C ASP A 197 -4.35 7.55 -7.16
N ILE A 198 -3.67 6.65 -6.46
CA ILE A 198 -2.92 6.96 -5.24
C ILE A 198 -1.44 6.94 -5.58
N LYS A 199 -0.78 8.08 -5.38
CA LYS A 199 0.66 8.21 -5.51
C LYS A 199 1.29 8.23 -4.14
N LEU A 200 2.00 7.17 -3.78
CA LEU A 200 2.75 7.07 -2.54
C LEU A 200 4.23 7.28 -2.81
N LYS A 201 4.79 8.35 -2.26
CA LYS A 201 6.21 8.64 -2.35
C LYS A 201 6.83 8.67 -0.97
N ILE A 202 7.96 8.00 -0.78
CA ILE A 202 8.76 8.10 0.44
C ILE A 202 10.13 8.64 0.05
N GLU A 203 10.50 9.77 0.65
CA GLU A 203 11.81 10.40 0.45
C GLU A 203 12.25 11.05 1.76
N GLU A 204 13.52 10.84 2.14
CA GLU A 204 14.11 11.45 3.34
C GLU A 204 13.29 11.19 4.63
N GLY A 205 12.70 10.00 4.75
CA GLY A 205 11.87 9.60 5.89
C GLY A 205 10.49 10.25 5.94
N LEU A 206 10.10 11.02 4.92
CA LEU A 206 8.79 11.65 4.80
C LEU A 206 7.92 10.89 3.80
N ILE A 207 6.62 10.80 4.10
CA ILE A 207 5.64 10.03 3.31
C ILE A 207 4.66 11.00 2.66
N TYR A 208 4.68 11.06 1.33
CA TYR A 208 3.88 11.98 0.54
C TYR A 208 2.77 11.26 -0.23
N LEU A 209 1.66 11.96 -0.41
CA LEU A 209 0.51 11.52 -1.21
C LEU A 209 0.21 12.48 -2.38
N LYS A 210 1.16 13.37 -2.69
CA LYS A 210 1.03 14.43 -3.69
C LYS A 210 0.77 13.87 -5.08
N GLY A 211 -0.22 14.44 -5.75
CA GLY A 211 -0.65 14.08 -7.10
C GLY A 211 -1.62 12.90 -7.14
N SER A 212 -2.04 12.35 -5.99
CA SER A 212 -3.14 11.38 -5.93
C SER A 212 -4.45 12.03 -6.36
N LYS A 213 -5.30 11.30 -7.08
CA LYS A 213 -6.55 11.79 -7.67
C LYS A 213 -7.68 10.79 -7.51
N LEU A 214 -8.90 11.27 -7.50
CA LEU A 214 -10.09 10.41 -7.65
C LEU A 214 -11.19 11.15 -8.39
N ASN A 215 -12.07 10.39 -9.03
CA ASN A 215 -13.33 10.90 -9.55
C ASN A 215 -14.48 10.51 -8.63
N TRP A 216 -15.33 11.48 -8.35
CA TRP A 216 -16.51 11.31 -7.54
C TRP A 216 -17.76 11.65 -8.35
N ILE A 217 -18.75 10.75 -8.32
CA ILE A 217 -20.05 10.80 -9.01
C ILE A 217 -19.97 11.15 -10.51
N ASN A 218 -18.81 10.93 -11.14
CA ASN A 218 -18.51 11.36 -12.51
C ASN A 218 -18.73 12.87 -12.78
N ALA A 219 -18.74 13.70 -11.73
CA ALA A 219 -18.93 15.14 -11.85
C ALA A 219 -17.79 15.94 -11.17
N VAL A 220 -17.07 15.33 -10.24
CA VAL A 220 -16.06 15.99 -9.42
C VAL A 220 -14.74 15.24 -9.50
N GLN A 221 -13.68 15.94 -9.85
CA GLN A 221 -12.31 15.44 -9.76
C GLN A 221 -11.65 16.05 -8.53
N ILE A 222 -11.10 15.21 -7.66
CA ILE A 222 -10.38 15.63 -6.46
C ILE A 222 -8.91 15.26 -6.63
N GLU A 223 -8.01 16.21 -6.39
CA GLU A 223 -6.56 16.02 -6.44
C GLU A 223 -5.92 16.47 -5.12
N LEU A 224 -5.06 15.60 -4.57
CA LEU A 224 -4.17 15.93 -3.47
C LEU A 224 -2.94 16.65 -4.02
N LEU A 225 -2.69 17.87 -3.55
CA LEU A 225 -1.52 18.65 -3.93
C LEU A 225 -0.40 18.44 -2.92
N ASN A 226 -0.12 19.40 -2.03
CA ASN A 226 0.99 19.31 -1.08
C ASN A 226 0.62 18.44 0.12
N SER A 227 0.42 17.14 -0.08
CA SER A 227 -0.04 16.23 0.96
C SER A 227 1.06 15.31 1.50
N ALA A 228 1.07 15.17 2.83
CA ALA A 228 1.98 14.29 3.56
C ALA A 228 1.26 13.59 4.71
N ILE A 229 1.72 12.38 5.02
CA ILE A 229 1.37 11.67 6.25
C ILE A 229 2.33 12.16 7.34
N TYR A 230 1.78 12.48 8.50
CA TYR A 230 2.56 12.83 9.68
C TYR A 230 2.27 11.85 10.81
N ILE A 231 3.28 11.68 11.68
CA ILE A 231 3.19 10.90 12.91
C ILE A 231 3.69 11.82 14.04
N ASP A 232 2.83 12.08 15.03
CA ASP A 232 3.15 12.92 16.19
C ASP A 232 2.63 12.27 17.47
N GLN A 233 3.54 11.83 18.35
CA GLN A 233 3.21 11.25 19.66
C GLN A 233 2.13 10.15 19.60
N ASN A 234 2.24 9.25 18.60
CA ASN A 234 1.29 8.17 18.25
C ASN A 234 0.00 8.61 17.53
N ASN A 235 -0.19 9.90 17.25
CA ASN A 235 -1.22 10.36 16.33
C ASN A 235 -0.70 10.24 14.90
N ILE A 236 -1.46 9.57 14.06
CA ILE A 236 -1.22 9.54 12.62
C ILE A 236 -2.26 10.40 11.94
N GLY A 237 -1.83 11.20 10.98
CA GLY A 237 -2.72 12.01 10.18
C GLY A 237 -2.19 12.26 8.78
N ILE A 238 -3.02 12.88 7.97
CA ILE A 238 -2.65 13.39 6.66
C ILE A 238 -3.04 14.86 6.62
N ASN A 239 -2.12 15.71 6.20
CA ASN A 239 -2.41 17.10 5.90
C ASN A 239 -2.08 17.40 4.44
N GLY A 240 -2.60 18.52 3.94
CA GLY A 240 -2.24 19.04 2.63
C GLY A 240 -3.31 19.92 2.03
N SER A 241 -3.23 20.12 0.72
CA SER A 241 -4.21 20.90 -0.02
C SER A 241 -4.98 20.03 -1.00
N LEU A 242 -6.27 20.30 -1.15
CA LEU A 242 -7.15 19.70 -2.15
C LEU A 242 -7.42 20.70 -3.25
N LYS A 243 -7.33 20.22 -4.49
CA LYS A 243 -7.92 20.87 -5.67
C LYS A 243 -9.14 20.06 -6.09
N ILE A 244 -10.28 20.71 -6.17
CA ILE A 244 -11.55 20.09 -6.54
C ILE A 244 -12.08 20.81 -7.78
N ASP A 245 -12.10 20.10 -8.90
CA ASP A 245 -12.65 20.58 -10.16
C ASP A 245 -14.03 19.94 -10.37
N ILE A 246 -15.04 20.77 -10.63
CA ILE A 246 -16.44 20.37 -10.78
C ILE A 246 -16.86 20.60 -12.23
N SER A 247 -17.08 19.49 -12.94
CA SER A 247 -17.52 19.52 -14.34
C SER A 247 -19.04 19.67 -14.49
N LYS A 248 -19.83 19.21 -13.51
CA LYS A 248 -21.29 19.25 -13.52
C LYS A 248 -21.85 19.56 -12.13
N ILE A 249 -21.97 20.85 -11.79
CA ILE A 249 -22.41 21.28 -10.46
C ILE A 249 -23.86 20.84 -10.14
N ASP A 250 -24.73 20.75 -11.14
CA ASP A 250 -26.11 20.26 -10.96
C ASP A 250 -26.18 18.80 -10.51
N ASP A 251 -25.24 17.95 -10.95
CA ASP A 251 -25.13 16.56 -10.51
C ASP A 251 -24.71 16.52 -9.03
N VAL A 252 -23.79 17.40 -8.61
CA VAL A 252 -23.39 17.58 -7.21
C VAL A 252 -24.58 18.01 -6.36
N TYR A 253 -25.34 19.02 -6.81
CA TYR A 253 -26.53 19.48 -6.09
C TYR A 253 -27.60 18.40 -5.99
N SER A 254 -27.80 17.62 -7.05
CA SER A 254 -28.75 16.52 -7.08
C SER A 254 -28.33 15.40 -6.12
N TYR A 255 -27.04 15.05 -6.09
CA TYR A 255 -26.49 14.09 -5.14
C TYR A 255 -26.77 14.47 -3.69
N PHE A 256 -26.53 15.75 -3.34
CA PHE A 256 -26.80 16.26 -2.00
C PHE A 256 -28.26 16.67 -1.75
N GLN A 257 -29.15 16.52 -2.74
CA GLN A 257 -30.55 16.96 -2.70
C GLN A 257 -30.69 18.43 -2.26
N THR A 258 -29.84 19.29 -2.82
CA THR A 258 -29.78 20.71 -2.49
C THR A 258 -30.97 21.46 -3.08
N GLY A 259 -31.66 22.26 -2.27
CA GLY A 259 -32.79 23.07 -2.71
C GLY A 259 -32.38 24.14 -3.74
N SER A 260 -33.24 24.41 -4.73
CA SER A 260 -32.93 25.27 -5.88
C SER A 260 -32.42 26.67 -5.51
N LYS A 261 -32.96 27.27 -4.45
CA LYS A 261 -32.53 28.59 -3.94
C LYS A 261 -31.09 28.65 -3.44
N TYR A 262 -30.44 27.51 -3.20
CA TYR A 262 -29.06 27.43 -2.71
C TYR A 262 -28.07 26.93 -3.79
N ARG A 263 -28.51 26.86 -5.06
CA ARG A 263 -27.69 26.35 -6.16
C ARG A 263 -26.96 27.47 -6.89
N ALA A 264 -25.90 27.98 -6.28
CA ALA A 264 -25.02 28.95 -6.93
C ALA A 264 -24.08 28.26 -7.94
N GLU A 265 -23.69 28.93 -9.01
CA GLU A 265 -22.70 28.36 -9.94
C GLU A 265 -21.28 28.54 -9.40
N PHE A 266 -20.48 27.48 -9.50
CA PHE A 266 -19.03 27.53 -9.35
C PHE A 266 -18.41 26.27 -9.97
N SER A 267 -17.13 26.36 -10.33
CA SER A 267 -16.43 25.31 -11.09
C SER A 267 -15.25 24.70 -10.33
N ASN A 268 -14.65 25.45 -9.40
CA ASN A 268 -13.50 24.99 -8.66
C ASN A 268 -13.53 25.38 -7.18
N LEU A 269 -12.95 24.52 -6.37
CA LEU A 269 -12.75 24.70 -4.94
C LEU A 269 -11.33 24.26 -4.59
N ASN A 270 -10.57 25.13 -3.93
CA ASN A 270 -9.29 24.79 -3.32
C ASN A 270 -9.39 24.99 -1.82
N LEU A 271 -8.80 24.09 -1.05
CA LEU A 271 -8.77 24.19 0.41
C LEU A 271 -7.60 23.41 0.98
N ASP A 272 -7.14 23.82 2.16
CA ASP A 272 -6.22 23.05 2.98
C ASP A 272 -7.01 22.16 3.93
N PHE A 273 -6.50 20.97 4.21
CA PHE A 273 -7.12 20.04 5.14
C PHE A 273 -6.09 19.42 6.07
N ASN A 274 -6.56 19.01 7.23
CA ASN A 274 -5.84 18.14 8.14
C ASN A 274 -6.79 17.07 8.66
N TYR A 275 -6.46 15.80 8.46
CA TYR A 275 -7.20 14.66 8.96
C TYR A 275 -6.39 13.88 9.97
N ASP A 276 -6.93 13.70 11.17
CA ASP A 276 -6.36 12.89 12.25
C ASP A 276 -7.07 11.51 12.24
N PHE A 277 -6.33 10.44 11.94
CA PHE A 277 -6.88 9.09 11.85
C PHE A 277 -7.31 8.55 13.23
N ASN A 278 -6.61 8.93 14.31
CA ASN A 278 -6.91 8.47 15.66
C ASN A 278 -8.21 9.12 16.17
N LYS A 279 -8.34 10.43 15.98
CA LYS A 279 -9.53 11.19 16.40
C LYS A 279 -10.69 11.08 15.39
N LYS A 280 -10.42 10.64 14.17
CA LYS A 280 -11.35 10.62 13.03
C LYS A 280 -11.92 12.01 12.72
N GLN A 281 -11.10 13.04 12.92
CA GLN A 281 -11.48 14.45 12.76
C GLN A 281 -10.81 15.04 11.53
N ILE A 282 -11.55 15.85 10.78
CA ILE A 282 -11.03 16.63 9.67
C ILE A 282 -11.22 18.12 9.97
N THR A 283 -10.23 18.93 9.65
CA THR A 283 -10.34 20.39 9.62
C THR A 283 -10.07 20.90 8.22
N PHE A 284 -10.65 22.06 7.89
CA PHE A 284 -10.51 22.72 6.60
C PHE A 284 -10.11 24.18 6.78
N GLU A 285 -9.15 24.65 6.00
CA GLU A 285 -8.63 26.01 6.05
C GLU A 285 -8.43 26.56 4.63
N ASN A 286 -8.19 27.88 4.52
CA ASN A 286 -7.80 28.54 3.27
C ASN A 286 -8.71 28.22 2.06
N ILE A 287 -10.02 28.12 2.29
CA ILE A 287 -10.99 27.79 1.24
C ILE A 287 -11.11 28.92 0.22
N VAL A 288 -10.96 28.58 -1.05
CA VAL A 288 -11.07 29.47 -2.20
C VAL A 288 -12.00 28.83 -3.23
N ILE A 289 -12.99 29.59 -3.72
CA ILE A 289 -13.99 29.14 -4.70
C ILE A 289 -13.83 30.00 -5.95
N ASP A 290 -13.67 29.38 -7.11
CA ASP A 290 -13.41 30.09 -8.38
C ASP A 290 -12.28 31.12 -8.27
N GLN A 291 -11.21 30.75 -7.58
CA GLN A 291 -10.04 31.61 -7.28
C GLN A 291 -10.34 32.83 -6.38
N VAL A 292 -11.52 32.90 -5.77
CA VAL A 292 -11.93 33.98 -4.87
C VAL A 292 -12.20 33.45 -3.46
N SER A 293 -11.65 34.12 -2.45
CA SER A 293 -11.96 33.82 -1.05
C SER A 293 -13.37 34.31 -0.69
N ASN A 294 -14.14 33.50 0.05
CA ASN A 294 -15.45 33.90 0.56
C ASN A 294 -15.44 33.93 2.10
N GLN A 295 -15.55 35.12 2.69
CA GLN A 295 -15.45 35.30 4.15
C GLN A 295 -16.54 34.56 4.93
N ASN A 296 -17.74 34.43 4.39
CA ASN A 296 -18.83 33.70 5.05
C ASN A 296 -18.52 32.20 5.07
N VAL A 297 -18.01 31.66 3.96
CA VAL A 297 -17.54 30.28 3.88
C VAL A 297 -16.35 30.04 4.82
N SER A 298 -15.38 30.94 4.87
CA SER A 298 -14.24 30.83 5.80
C SER A 298 -14.71 30.77 7.26
N LYS A 299 -15.59 31.69 7.67
CA LYS A 299 -16.18 31.68 9.03
C LYS A 299 -16.93 30.39 9.34
N PHE A 300 -17.67 29.85 8.36
CA PHE A 300 -18.37 28.59 8.52
C PHE A 300 -17.42 27.43 8.82
N PHE A 301 -16.33 27.31 8.07
CA PHE A 301 -15.36 26.25 8.31
C PHE A 301 -14.55 26.47 9.60
N ASP A 302 -14.27 27.72 9.99
CA ASP A 302 -13.69 28.02 11.31
C ASP A 302 -14.59 27.55 12.47
N GLU A 303 -15.90 27.76 12.34
CA GLU A 303 -16.88 27.27 13.31
C GLU A 303 -16.99 25.75 13.29
N PHE A 304 -16.98 25.13 12.10
CA PHE A 304 -16.96 23.67 11.95
C PHE A 304 -15.73 23.05 12.65
N ASN A 305 -14.54 23.60 12.39
CA ASN A 305 -13.28 23.15 12.98
C ASN A 305 -13.32 23.25 14.52
N LYS A 306 -13.86 24.34 15.09
CA LYS A 306 -14.00 24.52 16.55
C LYS A 306 -14.96 23.53 17.20
N GLN A 307 -15.96 23.05 16.48
CA GLN A 307 -16.95 22.12 17.01
C GLN A 307 -16.40 20.70 17.17
N ASN A 308 -15.24 20.37 16.58
CA ASN A 308 -14.62 19.03 16.63
C ASN A 308 -15.60 17.89 16.27
N LYS A 309 -16.54 18.16 15.35
CA LYS A 309 -17.56 17.20 14.94
C LYS A 309 -16.99 16.15 14.00
N LEU A 310 -17.41 14.90 14.19
CA LEU A 310 -17.02 13.78 13.36
C LEU A 310 -17.89 13.68 12.10
N ILE A 311 -17.25 13.48 10.95
CA ILE A 311 -17.93 13.11 9.70
C ILE A 311 -18.01 11.57 9.65
N GLU A 312 -18.89 11.00 10.46
CA GLU A 312 -18.96 9.54 10.66
C GLU A 312 -19.67 8.80 9.52
N ASN A 313 -20.52 9.49 8.77
CA ASN A 313 -21.36 8.86 7.75
C ASN A 313 -21.80 9.84 6.66
N LYS A 314 -22.43 9.30 5.62
CA LYS A 314 -22.97 10.03 4.46
C LYS A 314 -23.99 11.11 4.85
N VAL A 315 -24.73 10.94 5.95
CA VAL A 315 -25.71 11.94 6.42
C VAL A 315 -25.00 13.16 6.98
N ASN A 316 -23.98 12.98 7.83
CA ASN A 316 -23.19 14.08 8.37
C ASN A 316 -22.49 14.85 7.24
N PHE A 317 -21.90 14.13 6.29
CA PHE A 317 -21.26 14.74 5.12
C PHE A 317 -22.26 15.53 4.27
N LYS A 318 -23.43 14.95 3.97
CA LYS A 318 -24.49 15.63 3.22
C LYS A 318 -24.98 16.90 3.92
N LYS A 319 -25.08 16.88 5.25
CA LYS A 319 -25.47 18.06 6.04
C LYS A 319 -24.41 19.16 5.94
N LEU A 320 -23.14 18.82 6.16
CA LEU A 320 -22.01 19.76 6.03
C LEU A 320 -22.03 20.46 4.66
N MET A 321 -22.16 19.68 3.59
CA MET A 321 -22.16 20.21 2.22
C MET A 321 -23.39 21.08 1.92
N ASN A 322 -24.58 20.70 2.39
CA ASN A 322 -25.76 21.55 2.24
C ASN A 322 -25.65 22.86 3.02
N ASP A 323 -25.05 22.85 4.20
CA ASP A 323 -24.85 24.07 4.99
C ASP A 323 -23.80 24.97 4.33
N PHE A 324 -22.72 24.40 3.78
CA PHE A 324 -21.78 25.10 2.90
C PHE A 324 -22.48 25.79 1.71
N PHE A 325 -23.30 25.06 0.94
CA PHE A 325 -23.99 25.64 -0.23
C PHE A 325 -24.94 26.78 0.13
N LYS A 326 -25.65 26.68 1.26
CA LYS A 326 -26.51 27.78 1.75
C LYS A 326 -25.71 29.04 2.04
N ILE A 327 -24.59 28.88 2.74
CA ILE A 327 -23.74 30.00 3.15
C ILE A 327 -23.05 30.64 1.94
N TYR A 328 -22.68 29.83 0.96
CA TYR A 328 -22.11 30.33 -0.29
C TYR A 328 -23.14 31.10 -1.15
N ALA A 329 -24.37 30.60 -1.23
CA ALA A 329 -25.43 31.22 -2.03
C ALA A 329 -25.94 32.57 -1.47
N GLY A 330 -25.79 32.80 -0.16
CA GLY A 330 -26.23 34.02 0.53
C GLY A 330 -27.49 33.84 1.36
#